data_AF-A0A1C0YNW6-F1
#
_entry.id   AF-A0A1C0YNW6-F1
#
_cell.length_a   1.000
_cell.length_b   1.000
_cell.length_c   1.000
_cell.angle_alpha   90.00
_cell.angle_beta   90.00
_cell.angle_gamma   90.00
#
_symmetry.space_group_name_H-M   'P 1'
#
loop_
_entity.id
_entity.type
_entity.pdbx_description
1 polymer ?
#
loop_
_entity_poly.entity_id
_entity_poly.type
_entity_poly.pdbx_seq_one_letter_code
_entity_poly.pdbx_strand_id
1 'polypeptide(L)'
;MINKEISKANLYFRCDEKVAVPADKMISTATIDFQKYRGITVDFGDLEKLINKKEIIVHYDPKFLDKVVMIIKPDRDPDGRNFYHIEVEELWNPEKVKDNFVLTNYVHAKYYPDKRIFNHIDFSVNQYSAGIFEEKYKDAVTDTDIPIDKYGDEHYKIWCVESETIEISTWSKLVCATLDEPFRELFIEMFKF
;
A
#
# COMPACT_ATOMS: atom_id res chain seq x y z
N MET A 1 10.00 14.76 -13.77
CA MET A 1 8.52 14.71 -13.90
C MET A 1 8.16 13.29 -14.29
N ILE A 2 7.37 12.59 -13.49
CA ILE A 2 7.01 11.17 -13.68
C ILE A 2 6.43 10.89 -15.08
N ASN A 3 5.70 11.86 -15.67
CA ASN A 3 5.16 11.75 -17.03
C ASN A 3 6.22 11.56 -18.14
N LYS A 4 7.51 11.86 -17.88
CA LYS A 4 8.61 11.60 -18.81
C LYS A 4 9.25 10.23 -18.61
N GLU A 5 9.01 9.59 -17.47
CA GLU A 5 9.55 8.27 -17.11
C GLU A 5 8.66 7.13 -17.63
N ILE A 6 7.35 7.37 -17.83
CA ILE A 6 6.39 6.36 -18.29
C ILE A 6 5.98 6.63 -19.74
N SER A 7 6.47 5.81 -20.67
CA SER A 7 6.13 5.95 -22.09
C SER A 7 4.68 5.51 -22.36
N LYS A 8 3.94 6.29 -23.16
CA LYS A 8 2.54 5.99 -23.56
C LYS A 8 1.60 5.67 -22.37
N ALA A 9 1.74 6.40 -21.25
CA ALA A 9 0.89 6.19 -20.08
C ALA A 9 -0.53 6.74 -20.28
N ASN A 10 -1.53 5.98 -19.85
CA ASN A 10 -2.87 6.50 -19.59
C ASN A 10 -2.97 6.87 -18.10
N LEU A 11 -3.28 8.14 -17.83
CA LEU A 11 -3.46 8.67 -16.48
C LEU A 11 -4.94 9.00 -16.26
N TYR A 12 -5.52 8.38 -15.25
CA TYR A 12 -6.90 8.64 -14.83
C TYR A 12 -6.89 9.27 -13.46
N PHE A 13 -7.66 10.34 -13.28
CA PHE A 13 -7.86 11.02 -12.00
C PHE A 13 -9.35 11.10 -11.69
N ARG A 14 -9.69 10.95 -10.42
CA ARG A 14 -11.02 11.25 -9.91
C ARG A 14 -11.16 12.76 -9.72
N CYS A 15 -12.23 13.34 -10.28
CA CYS A 15 -12.45 14.78 -10.31
C CYS A 15 -13.60 15.26 -9.40
N ASP A 16 -13.97 14.52 -8.36
CA ASP A 16 -15.06 14.90 -7.44
C ASP A 16 -14.54 15.30 -6.03
N GLU A 17 -15.27 16.19 -5.34
CA GLU A 17 -14.90 16.71 -4.01
C GLU A 17 -15.19 15.71 -2.86
N LYS A 18 -15.62 14.47 -3.17
CA LYS A 18 -16.13 13.52 -2.18
C LYS A 18 -15.06 12.92 -1.26
N VAL A 19 -13.78 13.19 -1.51
CA VAL A 19 -12.63 12.66 -0.75
C VAL A 19 -11.90 13.77 0.04
N ALA A 20 -12.48 14.98 0.13
CA ALA A 20 -11.90 16.06 0.92
C ALA A 20 -12.12 15.83 2.42
N VAL A 21 -11.03 15.69 3.18
CA VAL A 21 -11.06 15.63 4.66
C VAL A 21 -10.74 17.03 5.23
N PRO A 22 -11.48 17.51 6.23
CA PRO A 22 -11.14 18.75 6.94
C PRO A 22 -9.72 18.74 7.52
N ALA A 23 -8.99 19.84 7.35
CA ALA A 23 -7.56 19.92 7.69
C ALA A 23 -7.25 19.67 9.19
N ASP A 24 -8.20 19.93 10.09
CA ASP A 24 -8.10 19.69 11.53
C ASP A 24 -8.17 18.19 11.91
N LYS A 25 -8.59 17.35 10.97
CA LYS A 25 -8.57 15.88 11.07
C LYS A 25 -7.34 15.26 10.44
N MET A 26 -6.51 16.05 9.75
CA MET A 26 -5.24 15.61 9.17
C MET A 26 -4.20 15.42 10.28
N ILE A 27 -3.53 14.27 10.30
CA ILE A 27 -2.51 13.93 11.31
C ILE A 27 -1.15 13.96 10.63
N SER A 28 -0.21 14.76 11.15
CA SER A 28 1.16 14.86 10.66
C SER A 28 2.11 14.67 11.84
N THR A 29 2.88 13.59 11.85
CA THR A 29 3.82 13.28 12.95
C THR A 29 5.14 12.72 12.42
N ALA A 30 6.18 13.55 12.41
CA ALA A 30 7.55 13.15 12.07
C ALA A 30 8.39 12.99 13.36
N THR A 31 8.97 11.81 13.60
CA THR A 31 10.29 11.56 14.28
C THR A 31 10.62 10.06 14.21
N ILE A 32 11.91 9.70 14.22
CA ILE A 32 12.43 8.39 13.77
C ILE A 32 12.95 7.53 14.93
N ASP A 33 12.49 6.28 14.99
CA ASP A 33 13.18 5.04 15.38
C ASP A 33 12.25 3.89 14.90
N PHE A 34 12.70 2.90 14.11
CA PHE A 34 11.84 1.93 13.38
C PHE A 34 12.22 0.45 13.59
N GLN A 35 11.23 -0.46 13.58
CA GLN A 35 11.45 -1.91 13.70
C GLN A 35 10.56 -2.72 12.75
N LYS A 36 11.10 -3.80 12.19
CA LYS A 36 10.34 -4.70 11.33
C LYS A 36 9.62 -5.77 12.14
N TYR A 37 8.30 -5.86 11.98
CA TYR A 37 7.48 -6.79 12.77
C TYR A 37 7.45 -8.20 12.19
N ARG A 38 7.07 -8.33 10.90
CA ARG A 38 7.01 -9.64 10.23
C ARG A 38 7.09 -9.55 8.72
N GLY A 39 7.50 -10.65 8.11
CA GLY A 39 7.75 -10.77 6.67
C GLY A 39 9.22 -10.54 6.32
N ILE A 40 9.56 -10.86 5.08
CA ILE A 40 10.93 -10.77 4.56
C ILE A 40 11.24 -9.37 4.03
N THR A 41 12.52 -9.06 3.82
CA THR A 41 12.91 -7.88 3.03
C THR A 41 12.57 -8.11 1.58
N VAL A 42 11.96 -7.12 0.94
CA VAL A 42 11.51 -7.22 -0.44
C VAL A 42 12.70 -7.07 -1.37
N ASP A 43 12.93 -8.10 -2.19
CA ASP A 43 13.86 -8.09 -3.30
C ASP A 43 13.14 -8.56 -4.57
N PHE A 44 12.93 -7.63 -5.51
CA PHE A 44 12.26 -7.91 -6.79
C PHE A 44 13.05 -8.87 -7.70
N GLY A 45 14.35 -9.12 -7.42
CA GLY A 45 15.15 -10.12 -8.11
C GLY A 45 14.84 -11.57 -7.72
N ASP A 46 14.31 -11.79 -6.51
CA ASP A 46 14.03 -13.13 -5.98
C ASP A 46 12.56 -13.30 -5.55
N LEU A 47 11.68 -12.37 -5.91
CA LEU A 47 10.27 -12.35 -5.50
C LEU A 47 9.56 -13.70 -5.74
N GLU A 48 9.84 -14.35 -6.87
CA GLU A 48 9.24 -15.63 -7.25
C GLU A 48 9.65 -16.80 -6.35
N LYS A 49 10.84 -16.75 -5.75
CA LYS A 49 11.33 -17.79 -4.81
C LYS A 49 10.72 -17.63 -3.43
N LEU A 50 10.24 -16.42 -3.13
CA LEU A 50 9.83 -16.01 -1.80
C LEU A 50 8.31 -16.16 -1.60
N ILE A 51 7.52 -16.13 -2.68
CA ILE A 51 6.06 -16.02 -2.62
C ILE A 51 5.40 -17.23 -3.27
N ASN A 52 4.83 -18.11 -2.42
CA ASN A 52 4.14 -19.32 -2.89
C ASN A 52 2.63 -19.14 -3.05
N LYS A 53 1.96 -18.44 -2.11
CA LYS A 53 0.49 -18.26 -2.13
C LYS A 53 0.06 -16.83 -1.90
N LYS A 54 0.57 -16.23 -0.82
CA LYS A 54 0.32 -14.84 -0.43
C LYS A 54 1.33 -14.53 0.66
N GLU A 55 2.01 -13.42 0.53
CA GLU A 55 2.91 -12.91 1.56
C GLU A 55 2.33 -11.61 2.12
N ILE A 56 2.40 -11.44 3.44
CA ILE A 56 2.01 -10.20 4.12
C ILE A 56 3.20 -9.74 4.95
N ILE A 57 3.72 -8.56 4.61
CA ILE A 57 4.85 -7.93 5.27
C ILE A 57 4.30 -6.73 6.04
N VAL A 58 4.61 -6.67 7.34
CA VAL A 58 4.19 -5.58 8.22
C VAL A 58 5.44 -4.92 8.79
N HIS A 59 5.61 -3.64 8.49
CA HIS A 59 6.68 -2.81 9.02
C HIS A 59 6.08 -1.70 9.86
N TYR A 60 6.69 -1.33 10.98
CA TYR A 60 6.08 -0.41 11.93
C TYR A 60 7.07 0.49 12.64
N ASP A 61 6.52 1.59 13.16
CA ASP A 61 7.20 2.50 14.06
C ASP A 61 7.03 2.05 15.52
N PRO A 62 8.06 1.60 16.26
CA PRO A 62 7.97 1.23 17.67
C PRO A 62 7.61 2.39 18.61
N LYS A 63 7.79 3.65 18.20
CA LYS A 63 7.46 4.84 18.99
C LYS A 63 6.01 5.27 18.78
N PHE A 64 5.55 5.32 17.53
CA PHE A 64 4.21 5.80 17.20
C PHE A 64 3.20 4.70 16.88
N LEU A 65 3.70 3.49 16.64
CA LEU A 65 2.99 2.26 16.28
C LEU A 65 2.31 2.30 14.90
N ASP A 66 2.49 3.36 14.12
CA ASP A 66 2.05 3.41 12.73
C ASP A 66 2.66 2.27 11.91
N LYS A 67 1.87 1.64 11.02
CA LYS A 67 2.28 0.47 10.23
C LYS A 67 2.16 0.72 8.74
N VAL A 68 3.08 0.17 7.98
CA VAL A 68 2.91 -0.09 6.54
C VAL A 68 2.70 -1.58 6.35
N VAL A 69 1.62 -1.94 5.66
CA VAL A 69 1.31 -3.31 5.28
C VAL A 69 1.51 -3.47 3.80
N MET A 70 2.36 -4.41 3.40
CA MET A 70 2.50 -4.83 2.02
C MET A 70 1.99 -6.25 1.84
N ILE A 71 1.13 -6.47 0.86
CA ILE A 71 0.59 -7.79 0.54
C ILE A 71 0.97 -8.12 -0.89
N ILE A 72 1.49 -9.31 -1.10
CA ILE A 72 1.86 -9.78 -2.43
C ILE A 72 1.16 -11.10 -2.72
N LYS A 73 0.37 -11.13 -3.80
CA LYS A 73 -0.45 -12.29 -4.21
C LYS A 73 -0.12 -12.66 -5.68
N PRO A 74 0.28 -13.90 -5.98
CA PRO A 74 0.43 -14.37 -7.35
C PRO A 74 -0.94 -14.49 -8.04
N ASP A 75 -1.00 -14.16 -9.33
CA ASP A 75 -2.17 -14.34 -10.18
C ASP A 75 -1.74 -14.53 -11.66
N ARG A 76 -2.69 -14.74 -12.57
CA ARG A 76 -2.47 -14.93 -14.01
C ARG A 76 -3.35 -14.02 -14.83
N ASP A 77 -2.76 -13.41 -15.85
CA ASP A 77 -3.51 -12.62 -16.82
C ASP A 77 -4.31 -13.54 -17.78
N PRO A 78 -5.23 -12.99 -18.60
CA PRO A 78 -6.02 -13.78 -19.54
C PRO A 78 -5.18 -14.56 -20.57
N ASP A 79 -3.94 -14.12 -20.83
CA ASP A 79 -2.99 -14.78 -21.74
C ASP A 79 -2.16 -15.86 -21.02
N GLY A 80 -2.40 -16.08 -19.73
CA GLY A 80 -1.74 -17.09 -18.90
C GLY A 80 -0.37 -16.68 -18.35
N ARG A 81 0.02 -15.41 -18.47
CA ARG A 81 1.27 -14.91 -17.89
C ARG A 81 1.10 -14.69 -16.39
N ASN A 82 2.07 -15.17 -15.61
CA ASN A 82 2.09 -14.94 -14.18
C ASN A 82 2.37 -13.46 -13.89
N PHE A 83 1.66 -12.90 -12.93
CA PHE A 83 1.95 -11.59 -12.36
C PHE A 83 1.69 -11.62 -10.85
N TYR A 84 2.12 -10.55 -10.16
CA TYR A 84 1.86 -10.36 -8.75
C TYR A 84 1.02 -9.12 -8.52
N HIS A 85 -0.08 -9.27 -7.80
CA HIS A 85 -0.70 -8.15 -7.12
C HIS A 85 0.20 -7.71 -5.98
N ILE A 86 0.60 -6.45 -5.97
CA ILE A 86 1.34 -5.82 -4.89
C ILE A 86 0.45 -4.72 -4.33
N GLU A 87 0.03 -4.89 -3.08
CA GLU A 87 -0.85 -3.97 -2.35
C GLU A 87 -0.02 -3.34 -1.23
N VAL A 88 -0.14 -2.04 -1.03
CA VAL A 88 0.52 -1.27 0.04
C VAL A 88 -0.52 -0.42 0.73
N GLU A 89 -0.67 -0.55 2.03
CA GLU A 89 -1.62 0.21 2.84
C GLU A 89 -0.92 0.81 4.07
N GLU A 90 -1.23 2.08 4.35
CA GLU A 90 -0.85 2.73 5.61
C GLU A 90 -1.90 2.45 6.70
N LEU A 91 -1.45 2.14 7.90
CA LEU A 91 -2.33 1.96 9.07
C LEU A 91 -1.83 2.86 10.20
N TRP A 92 -2.57 3.93 10.46
CA TRP A 92 -2.35 4.80 11.62
C TRP A 92 -2.57 4.04 12.92
N ASN A 93 -1.83 4.39 13.97
CA ASN A 93 -2.15 3.91 15.32
C ASN A 93 -3.61 4.27 15.68
N PRO A 94 -4.47 3.30 16.08
CA PRO A 94 -5.86 3.55 16.44
C PRO A 94 -6.07 4.63 17.50
N GLU A 95 -5.10 4.85 18.40
CA GLU A 95 -5.16 5.94 19.39
C GLU A 95 -5.20 7.34 18.77
N LYS A 96 -4.76 7.47 17.51
CA LYS A 96 -4.78 8.72 16.74
C LYS A 96 -6.14 8.97 16.07
N VAL A 97 -7.03 7.99 16.02
CA VAL A 97 -8.34 8.09 15.35
C VAL A 97 -9.26 9.04 16.14
N LYS A 98 -9.78 10.06 15.46
CA LYS A 98 -10.63 11.11 16.06
C LYS A 98 -12.09 11.07 15.60
N ASP A 99 -12.44 10.13 14.73
CA ASP A 99 -13.76 10.03 14.12
C ASP A 99 -14.27 8.58 14.19
N ASN A 100 -15.54 8.37 13.85
CA ASN A 100 -16.16 7.05 13.83
C ASN A 100 -15.71 6.20 12.63
N PHE A 101 -14.98 6.81 11.69
CA PHE A 101 -14.40 6.15 10.54
C PHE A 101 -12.92 6.52 10.38
N VAL A 102 -12.18 5.62 9.76
CA VAL A 102 -10.75 5.77 9.47
C VAL A 102 -10.56 5.70 7.97
N LEU A 103 -9.80 6.66 7.43
CA LEU A 103 -9.37 6.65 6.03
C LEU A 103 -7.90 6.25 5.97
N THR A 104 -7.56 5.38 5.01
CA THR A 104 -6.18 4.96 4.78
C THR A 104 -5.84 5.07 3.30
N ASN A 105 -4.61 5.52 3.00
CA ASN A 105 -4.09 5.43 1.64
C ASN A 105 -3.75 3.98 1.29
N TYR A 106 -4.20 3.55 0.12
CA TYR A 106 -4.04 2.21 -0.40
C TYR A 106 -3.54 2.27 -1.84
N VAL A 107 -2.40 1.65 -2.13
CA VAL A 107 -1.85 1.51 -3.47
C VAL A 107 -1.91 0.05 -3.89
N HIS A 108 -2.44 -0.21 -5.08
CA HIS A 108 -2.43 -1.52 -5.69
C HIS A 108 -1.75 -1.49 -7.04
N ALA A 109 -0.88 -2.46 -7.30
CA ALA A 109 -0.12 -2.55 -8.53
C ALA A 109 -0.04 -3.99 -9.04
N LYS A 110 0.15 -4.15 -10.35
CA LYS A 110 0.37 -5.46 -10.99
C LYS A 110 1.79 -5.53 -11.53
N TYR A 111 2.61 -6.40 -10.94
CA TYR A 111 4.01 -6.62 -11.29
C TYR A 111 4.19 -7.87 -12.15
N TYR A 112 4.85 -7.72 -13.29
CA TYR A 112 5.15 -8.81 -14.23
C TYR A 112 6.63 -9.17 -14.09
N PRO A 113 6.95 -10.32 -13.48
CA PRO A 113 8.34 -10.67 -13.14
C PRO A 113 9.18 -10.98 -14.38
N ASP A 114 8.59 -11.50 -15.45
CA ASP A 114 9.26 -11.85 -16.70
C ASP A 114 9.91 -10.63 -17.38
N LYS A 115 9.26 -9.48 -17.29
CA LYS A 115 9.72 -8.20 -17.84
C LYS A 115 10.25 -7.24 -16.76
N ARG A 116 10.08 -7.57 -15.48
CA ARG A 116 10.45 -6.75 -14.31
C ARG A 116 9.85 -5.33 -14.35
N ILE A 117 8.58 -5.25 -14.72
CA ILE A 117 7.80 -4.01 -14.87
C ILE A 117 6.46 -4.12 -14.18
N PHE A 118 5.85 -2.98 -13.91
CA PHE A 118 4.44 -2.86 -13.59
C PHE A 118 3.67 -2.47 -14.84
N ASN A 119 2.43 -2.95 -14.96
CA ASN A 119 1.54 -2.51 -16.04
C ASN A 119 0.35 -1.66 -15.58
N HIS A 120 0.08 -1.69 -14.29
CA HIS A 120 -1.07 -1.08 -13.65
C HIS A 120 -0.67 -0.64 -12.25
N ILE A 121 -1.01 0.59 -11.89
CA ILE A 121 -0.94 1.11 -10.54
C ILE A 121 -2.23 1.91 -10.30
N ASP A 122 -2.90 1.66 -9.20
CA ASP A 122 -3.93 2.56 -8.69
C ASP A 122 -3.67 2.98 -7.26
N PHE A 123 -4.02 4.24 -6.99
CA PHE A 123 -4.17 4.76 -5.65
C PHE A 123 -5.65 4.88 -5.35
N SER A 124 -6.01 4.38 -4.17
CA SER A 124 -7.34 4.45 -3.62
C SER A 124 -7.27 4.86 -2.15
N VAL A 125 -8.37 5.40 -1.63
CA VAL A 125 -8.56 5.62 -0.20
C VAL A 125 -9.55 4.57 0.30
N ASN A 126 -9.14 3.77 1.28
CA ASN A 126 -10.05 2.86 1.98
C ASN A 126 -10.71 3.59 3.14
N GLN A 127 -11.98 3.30 3.39
CA GLN A 127 -12.70 3.76 4.59
C GLN A 127 -13.10 2.55 5.41
N TYR A 128 -12.87 2.63 6.71
CA TYR A 128 -13.27 1.61 7.69
C TYR A 128 -14.10 2.27 8.79
N SER A 129 -15.05 1.54 9.38
CA SER A 129 -15.51 1.88 10.73
C SER A 129 -14.37 1.75 11.75
N ALA A 130 -14.37 2.60 12.78
CA ALA A 130 -13.30 2.62 13.79
C ALA A 130 -13.07 1.24 14.45
N GLY A 131 -14.14 0.50 14.77
CA GLY A 131 -14.03 -0.84 15.36
C GLY A 131 -13.37 -1.86 14.42
N ILE A 132 -13.76 -1.89 13.14
CA ILE A 132 -13.12 -2.79 12.17
C ILE A 132 -11.65 -2.44 11.98
N PHE A 133 -11.34 -1.14 11.94
CA PHE A 133 -9.96 -0.68 11.81
C PHE A 133 -9.10 -1.10 13.00
N GLU A 134 -9.61 -0.95 14.24
CA GLU A 134 -8.91 -1.34 15.45
C GLU A 134 -8.62 -2.85 15.47
N GLU A 135 -9.61 -3.69 15.12
CA GLU A 135 -9.44 -5.14 15.05
C GLU A 135 -8.47 -5.58 13.93
N LYS A 136 -8.54 -4.92 12.76
CA LYS A 136 -7.59 -5.12 11.65
C LYS A 136 -6.17 -4.75 12.07
N TYR A 137 -6.01 -3.62 12.75
CA TYR A 137 -4.72 -3.11 13.18
C TYR A 137 -4.03 -4.02 14.20
N LYS A 138 -4.78 -4.70 15.06
CA LYS A 138 -4.22 -5.66 16.05
C LYS A 138 -3.41 -6.78 15.41
N ASP A 139 -3.68 -7.14 14.15
CA ASP A 139 -3.00 -8.22 13.42
C ASP A 139 -3.01 -9.55 14.20
N ALA A 140 -4.10 -9.79 14.94
CA ALA A 140 -4.28 -10.94 15.82
C ALA A 140 -5.52 -11.72 15.37
N VAL A 141 -5.49 -12.24 14.14
CA VAL A 141 -6.67 -12.84 13.47
C VAL A 141 -7.32 -13.95 14.30
N THR A 142 -6.54 -14.67 15.12
CA THR A 142 -7.04 -15.71 16.03
C THR A 142 -7.93 -15.16 17.15
N ASP A 143 -7.78 -13.89 17.48
CA ASP A 143 -8.45 -13.22 18.60
C ASP A 143 -9.55 -12.28 18.10
N THR A 144 -9.37 -11.71 16.90
CA THR A 144 -10.26 -10.67 16.35
C THR A 144 -11.20 -11.17 15.26
N ASP A 145 -10.93 -12.32 14.64
CA ASP A 145 -11.53 -12.80 13.39
C ASP A 145 -11.38 -11.83 12.19
N ILE A 146 -10.66 -10.71 12.37
CA ILE A 146 -10.43 -9.69 11.36
C ILE A 146 -8.96 -9.72 10.91
N PRO A 147 -8.68 -10.13 9.66
CA PRO A 147 -7.31 -10.15 9.16
C PRO A 147 -6.78 -8.75 8.87
N ILE A 148 -5.46 -8.56 9.01
CA ILE A 148 -4.80 -7.28 8.68
C ILE A 148 -4.98 -6.89 7.21
N ASP A 149 -5.22 -7.85 6.31
CA ASP A 149 -5.52 -7.58 4.89
C ASP A 149 -7.01 -7.45 4.57
N LYS A 150 -7.87 -7.27 5.59
CA LYS A 150 -9.28 -6.97 5.37
C LYS A 150 -9.43 -5.68 4.54
N TYR A 151 -10.23 -5.74 3.47
CA TYR A 151 -10.56 -4.57 2.65
C TYR A 151 -11.45 -3.58 3.41
N GLY A 152 -11.35 -2.30 3.01
CA GLY A 152 -12.22 -1.22 3.48
C GLY A 152 -13.71 -1.53 3.29
N ASP A 153 -14.53 -0.95 4.17
CA ASP A 153 -15.98 -0.93 4.01
C ASP A 153 -16.36 -0.17 2.73
N GLU A 154 -15.64 0.91 2.43
CA GLU A 154 -15.69 1.63 1.15
C GLU A 154 -14.29 1.76 0.54
N HIS A 155 -14.22 1.77 -0.79
CA HIS A 155 -12.97 1.84 -1.55
C HIS A 155 -13.06 2.88 -2.67
N TYR A 156 -12.32 3.97 -2.53
CA TYR A 156 -12.40 5.13 -3.40
C TYR A 156 -11.17 5.24 -4.29
N LYS A 157 -11.25 4.80 -5.55
CA LYS A 157 -10.17 4.99 -6.54
C LYS A 157 -9.96 6.47 -6.84
N ILE A 158 -8.74 6.97 -6.59
CA ILE A 158 -8.36 8.38 -6.74
C ILE A 158 -7.62 8.62 -8.04
N TRP A 159 -6.59 7.84 -8.31
CA TRP A 159 -5.92 7.87 -9.61
C TRP A 159 -5.48 6.49 -10.05
N CYS A 160 -5.25 6.34 -11.35
CA CYS A 160 -4.76 5.11 -11.95
C CYS A 160 -3.80 5.42 -13.09
N VAL A 161 -2.72 4.64 -13.16
CA VAL A 161 -1.73 4.66 -14.24
C VAL A 161 -1.69 3.29 -14.89
N GLU A 162 -1.95 3.26 -16.19
CA GLU A 162 -1.80 2.06 -17.03
C GLU A 162 -0.70 2.30 -18.08
N SER A 163 0.31 1.44 -18.12
CA SER A 163 1.38 1.45 -19.13
C SER A 163 2.20 0.17 -19.02
N GLU A 164 2.56 -0.46 -20.13
CA GLU A 164 3.45 -1.64 -20.13
C GLU A 164 4.94 -1.31 -19.90
N THR A 165 5.27 -0.15 -19.32
CA THR A 165 6.66 0.30 -19.17
C THR A 165 6.97 0.90 -17.81
N ILE A 166 6.15 0.66 -16.80
CA ILE A 166 6.38 1.24 -15.47
C ILE A 166 7.50 0.47 -14.78
N GLU A 167 8.68 1.06 -14.68
CA GLU A 167 9.81 0.46 -13.97
C GLU A 167 9.56 0.40 -12.46
N ILE A 168 10.26 -0.51 -11.78
CA ILE A 168 10.22 -0.63 -10.30
C ILE A 168 10.54 0.72 -9.64
N SER A 169 11.53 1.45 -10.17
CA SER A 169 11.92 2.75 -9.63
C SER A 169 10.79 3.79 -9.72
N THR A 170 10.04 3.80 -10.82
CA THR A 170 8.90 4.69 -11.02
C THR A 170 7.71 4.27 -10.16
N TRP A 171 7.45 2.98 -10.03
CA TRP A 171 6.46 2.46 -9.08
C TRP A 171 6.78 2.91 -7.65
N SER A 172 8.01 2.71 -7.17
CA SER A 172 8.41 3.14 -5.82
C SER A 172 8.23 4.64 -5.61
N LYS A 173 8.57 5.48 -6.59
CA LYS A 173 8.32 6.93 -6.51
C LYS A 173 6.84 7.26 -6.41
N LEU A 174 5.98 6.57 -7.16
CA LEU A 174 4.53 6.76 -7.10
C LEU A 174 3.96 6.34 -5.75
N VAL A 175 4.39 5.21 -5.18
CA VAL A 175 4.01 4.81 -3.82
C VAL A 175 4.43 5.86 -2.81
N CYS A 176 5.71 6.28 -2.81
CA CYS A 176 6.19 7.32 -1.89
C CYS A 176 5.48 8.66 -2.06
N ALA A 177 5.09 9.05 -3.29
CA ALA A 177 4.33 10.27 -3.52
C ALA A 177 2.89 10.21 -2.98
N THR A 178 2.40 9.00 -2.71
CA THR A 178 1.01 8.74 -2.27
C THR A 178 0.89 8.58 -0.78
N LEU A 179 1.82 7.85 -0.16
CA LEU A 179 1.81 7.61 1.28
C LEU A 179 2.04 8.92 2.04
N ASP A 180 1.42 9.03 3.21
CA ASP A 180 1.68 10.15 4.12
C ASP A 180 3.04 9.98 4.83
N GLU A 181 3.57 11.07 5.41
CA GLU A 181 4.65 10.95 6.39
C GLU A 181 4.03 10.56 7.75
N PRO A 182 4.54 9.50 8.44
CA PRO A 182 5.86 8.87 8.28
C PRO A 182 5.91 7.61 7.39
N PHE A 183 4.80 7.16 6.81
CA PHE A 183 4.72 5.88 6.08
C PHE A 183 5.66 5.76 4.88
N ARG A 184 6.05 6.88 4.26
CA ARG A 184 7.06 6.89 3.19
C ARG A 184 8.40 6.28 3.64
N GLU A 185 8.85 6.64 4.85
CA GLU A 185 10.11 6.14 5.41
C GLU A 185 9.98 4.66 5.74
N LEU A 186 8.89 4.28 6.42
CA LEU A 186 8.55 2.89 6.71
C LEU A 186 8.54 2.03 5.44
N PHE A 187 7.92 2.51 4.36
CA PHE A 187 7.89 1.79 3.09
C PHE A 187 9.28 1.59 2.49
N ILE A 188 10.12 2.63 2.49
CA ILE A 188 11.48 2.55 1.94
C ILE A 188 12.32 1.50 2.66
N GLU A 189 12.19 1.40 3.99
CA GLU A 189 12.92 0.43 4.81
C GLU A 189 12.53 -1.03 4.56
N MET A 190 11.41 -1.29 3.88
CA MET A 190 10.98 -2.65 3.54
C MET A 190 11.88 -3.31 2.48
N PHE A 191 12.63 -2.51 1.72
CA PHE A 191 13.42 -2.97 0.58
C PHE A 191 14.89 -3.11 0.91
N LYS A 192 15.56 -4.02 0.19
CA LYS A 192 17.01 -4.14 0.21
C LYS A 192 17.59 -3.25 -0.89
N PHE A 193 18.49 -2.34 -0.52
CA PHE A 193 19.32 -1.58 -1.46
C PHE A 193 20.61 -2.34 -1.77
#